data_AF-A0A1Y3QNF3-F1
#
_entry.id   AF-A0A1Y3QNF3-F1
#
_cell.length_a   1.000
_cell.length_b   1.000
_cell.length_c   1.000
_cell.angle_alpha   90.00
_cell.angle_beta   90.00
_cell.angle_gamma   90.00
#
_symmetry.space_group_name_H-M   'P 1'
#
loop_
_entity.id
_entity.type
_entity.pdbx_description
1 polymer ?
#
loop_
_entity_poly.entity_id
_entity_poly.type
_entity_poly.pdbx_seq_one_letter_code
_entity_poly.pdbx_strand_id
1 'polypeptide(L)' 'MSLVPGRKAVLIRVDPKVHAALQKWAADELRSLNAQIDFLLRQALKRAGRLPAGLDEESAESEAGDAESDAR' A
#
# COMPACT_ATOMS: atom_id res chain seq x y z
N MET A 1 -4.13 20.59 -16.65
CA MET A 1 -3.94 19.12 -16.68
C MET A 1 -3.14 18.72 -15.46
N SER A 2 -3.83 18.35 -14.38
CA SER A 2 -3.16 17.81 -13.18
C SER A 2 -2.95 16.32 -13.42
N LEU A 3 -1.69 15.90 -13.64
CA LEU A 3 -1.33 14.49 -13.48
C LEU A 3 -1.13 14.28 -11.98
N VAL A 4 -2.17 13.82 -11.29
CA VAL A 4 -1.94 13.02 -10.09
C VAL A 4 -1.25 11.74 -10.60
N PRO A 5 -0.06 11.36 -10.12
CA PRO A 5 0.50 10.06 -10.45
C PRO A 5 -0.47 8.99 -9.93
N GLY A 6 -1.28 8.44 -10.82
CA GLY A 6 -2.25 7.41 -10.45
C GLY A 6 -1.53 6.17 -9.92
N ARG A 7 -2.07 5.56 -8.87
CA ARG A 7 -1.57 4.26 -8.36
C ARG A 7 -1.54 3.26 -9.50
N LYS A 8 -0.37 2.66 -9.73
CA LYS A 8 -0.18 1.66 -10.78
C LYS A 8 -0.59 0.28 -10.26
N ALA A 9 -1.61 -0.31 -10.87
CA ALA A 9 -1.96 -1.71 -10.61
C ALA A 9 -0.84 -2.63 -11.14
N VAL A 10 -0.36 -3.53 -10.29
CA VAL A 10 0.67 -4.52 -10.63
C VAL A 10 0.19 -5.90 -10.21
N LEU A 11 0.32 -6.88 -11.10
CA LEU A 11 0.06 -8.28 -10.78
C LEU A 11 1.30 -8.87 -10.09
N ILE A 12 1.12 -9.34 -8.85
CA ILE A 12 2.17 -10.00 -8.07
C ILE A 12 1.86 -11.48 -7.98
N ARG A 13 2.85 -12.32 -8.28
CA ARG A 13 2.76 -13.77 -8.00
C ARG A 13 3.24 -14.02 -6.59
N VAL A 14 2.38 -14.61 -5.77
CA VAL A 14 2.66 -14.95 -4.37
C VAL A 14 2.16 -16.36 -4.09
N ASP A 15 2.84 -17.05 -3.17
CA ASP A 15 2.37 -18.34 -2.66
C ASP A 15 0.98 -18.15 -2.00
N PRO A 16 0.00 -19.03 -2.27
CA PRO A 16 -1.35 -18.91 -1.71
C PRO A 16 -1.40 -18.86 -0.17
N LYS A 17 -0.49 -19.55 0.52
CA LYS A 17 -0.40 -19.54 1.99
C LYS A 17 0.10 -18.19 2.50
N VAL A 18 1.04 -17.58 1.79
CA VAL A 18 1.53 -16.23 2.10
C VAL A 18 0.41 -15.20 1.88
N HIS A 19 -0.33 -15.32 0.78
CA HIS A 19 -1.49 -14.46 0.53
C HIS A 19 -2.51 -14.56 1.67
N ALA A 20 -2.87 -15.78 2.09
CA ALA A 20 -3.82 -15.98 3.18
C ALA A 20 -3.33 -15.39 4.52
N ALA A 21 -2.03 -15.52 4.82
CA ALA A 21 -1.44 -14.93 6.02
C ALA A 21 -1.48 -13.38 5.99
N LEU A 22 -1.16 -12.77 4.84
CA LEU A 22 -1.25 -11.32 4.66
C LEU A 22 -2.69 -10.82 4.77
N GLN A 23 -3.65 -11.53 4.19
CA GLN A 23 -5.07 -11.18 4.28
C GLN A 23 -5.57 -11.23 5.73
N LYS A 24 -5.17 -12.24 6.50
CA LYS A 24 -5.50 -12.32 7.92
C LYS A 24 -4.90 -11.16 8.71
N TRP A 25 -3.61 -10.88 8.50
CA TRP A 25 -2.94 -9.78 9.20
C TRP A 25 -3.57 -8.42 8.87
N ALA A 26 -3.88 -8.17 7.60
CA ALA A 26 -4.58 -6.95 7.19
C ALA A 26 -5.95 -6.81 7.88
N ALA A 27 -6.71 -7.90 7.98
CA ALA A 27 -7.99 -7.91 8.69
C ALA A 27 -7.84 -7.65 10.20
N ASP A 28 -6.81 -8.23 10.84
CA ASP A 28 -6.50 -8.01 12.26
C ASP A 28 -6.16 -6.53 12.55
N GLU A 29 -5.60 -5.81 11.57
CA GLU A 29 -5.27 -4.36 11.65
C GLU A 29 -6.33 -3.44 11.02
N LEU A 30 -7.51 -3.97 10.66
CA LEU A 30 -8.59 -3.22 9.99
C LEU A 30 -8.14 -2.48 8.72
N ARG A 31 -7.21 -3.08 7.98
CA ARG A 31 -6.62 -2.52 6.76
C ARG A 31 -7.01 -3.36 5.53
N SER A 32 -7.10 -2.72 4.37
CA SER A 32 -7.15 -3.45 3.10
C SER A 32 -5.84 -4.22 2.85
N LEU A 33 -5.93 -5.36 2.18
CA LEU A 33 -4.74 -6.15 1.83
C LEU A 33 -3.72 -5.33 1.02
N ASN A 34 -4.18 -4.49 0.09
CA ASN A 34 -3.31 -3.64 -0.72
C ASN A 34 -2.55 -2.62 0.14
N ALA A 35 -3.23 -1.96 1.06
CA ALA A 35 -2.58 -1.02 1.96
C ALA A 35 -1.62 -1.73 2.92
N GLN A 36 -1.91 -2.98 3.33
CA GLN A 36 -0.98 -3.77 4.15
C GLN A 36 0.28 -4.13 3.37
N ILE A 37 0.13 -4.54 2.11
CA ILE A 37 1.26 -4.85 1.23
C ILE A 37 2.12 -3.59 1.01
N ASP A 38 1.51 -2.44 0.72
CA ASP A 38 2.23 -1.18 0.53
C ASP A 38 3.03 -0.79 1.79
N PHE A 39 2.39 -0.85 2.97
CA PHE A 39 3.05 -0.60 4.24
C PHE A 39 4.27 -1.51 4.44
N LEU A 40 4.13 -2.81 4.20
CA LEU A 40 5.24 -3.77 4.35
C LEU A 40 6.37 -3.51 3.36
N LEU A 41 6.05 -3.18 2.11
CA LEU A 41 7.04 -2.86 1.08
C LEU A 41 7.83 -1.59 1.45
N ARG A 42 7.15 -0.53 1.89
CA ARG A 42 7.81 0.70 2.37
C ARG A 42 8.73 0.45 3.54
N GLN A 43 8.26 -0.32 4.53
CA GLN A 43 9.07 -0.72 5.67
C GLN A 43 10.29 -1.56 5.25
N ALA A 44 10.12 -2.50 4.32
CA ALA A 44 11.21 -3.30 3.79
C ALA A 44 12.24 -2.45 3.03
N LEU A 45 11.79 -1.51 2.19
CA LEU A 45 12.66 -0.57 1.47
C LEU A 45 13.42 0.33 2.43
N LYS A 46 12.75 0.86 3.47
CA LYS A 46 13.38 1.68 4.51
C LYS A 46 14.47 0.91 5.25
N ARG A 47 14.18 -0.30 5.72
CA ARG A 47 15.16 -1.17 6.39
C ARG A 47 16.33 -1.54 5.48
N ALA A 48 16.10 -1.67 4.18
CA ALA A 48 17.16 -1.93 3.20
C ALA A 48 17.95 -0.67 2.80
N GLY A 49 17.59 0.53 3.29
CA GLY A 49 18.18 1.79 2.87
C GLY A 49 17.89 2.14 1.40
N ARG A 50 16.79 1.62 0.84
CA ARG A 50 16.42 1.73 -0.57
C ARG A 50 15.16 2.54 -0.81
N LEU A 51 14.57 3.12 0.22
CA LEU A 51 13.40 3.98 0.05
C LEU A 51 13.83 5.29 -0.62
N PRO A 52 13.30 5.65 -1.80
CA PRO A 52 13.56 6.95 -2.42
C PRO A 52 13.22 8.12 -1.50
N ALA A 53 14.06 9.17 -1.54
CA ALA A 53 13.78 10.41 -0.83
C ALA A 53 12.47 11.05 -1.33
N GLY A 54 11.58 11.43 -0.41
CA GLY A 54 10.29 12.06 -0.70
C GLY A 54 9.08 11.12 -0.71
N LEU A 55 9.26 9.79 -0.76
CA LEU A 55 8.13 8.85 -0.74
C LEU A 55 7.43 8.72 0.62
N ASP A 56 8.11 9.09 1.71
CA ASP A 56 7.51 9.10 3.05
C ASP A 56 6.40 10.18 3.17
N GLU A 57 6.47 11.27 2.39
CA GLU A 57 5.53 12.40 2.49
C GLU A 57 4.25 12.19 1.66
N GLU A 58 4.37 11.55 0.48
CA GLU A 58 3.28 11.35 -0.50
C GLU A 58 2.16 10.39 -0.02
N SER A 59 2.41 9.62 1.05
CA SER A 59 1.43 8.67 1.63
C SER A 59 0.38 9.36 2.50
N ALA A 60 0.71 10.51 3.09
CA ALA A 60 -0.23 11.28 3.93
C ALA A 60 -1.36 11.92 3.09
N GLU A 61 -1.10 12.21 1.81
CA GLU A 61 -2.05 12.87 0.91
C GLU A 61 -2.97 11.86 0.18
N SER A 62 -2.57 10.59 0.10
CA SER A 62 -3.30 9.56 -0.64
C SER A 62 -4.37 8.82 0.20
N GLU A 63 -4.23 8.75 1.53
CA GLU A 63 -5.28 8.21 2.43
C GLU A 63 -6.55 9.08 2.44
N ALA A 64 -6.43 10.39 2.19
CA ALA A 64 -7.58 11.30 2.08
C ALA A 64 -8.46 11.03 0.84
N GLY A 65 -7.90 10.42 -0.21
CA GLY A 65 -8.61 10.13 -1.47
C GLY A 65 -9.36 8.79 -1.49
N ASP A 66 -8.87 7.78 -0.77
CA ASP A 66 -9.54 6.46 -0.71
C ASP A 66 -10.84 6.52 0.12
N ALA A 67 -10.87 7.31 1.20
CA ALA A 67 -12.05 7.49 2.05
C ALA A 67 -13.25 8.10 1.31
N GLU A 68 -13.01 8.90 0.26
CA GLU A 68 -14.08 9.55 -0.52
C GLU A 68 -14.60 8.65 -1.67
N SER A 69 -13.84 7.61 -2.06
CA SER A 69 -14.25 6.68 -3.11
C SER A 69 -15.12 5.52 -2.62
N ASP A 70 -15.02 5.17 -1.33
CA ASP A 70 -15.84 4.11 -0.70
C ASP A 70 -17.24 4.61 -0.29
N ALA A 71 -17.48 5.93 -0.41
CA ALA A 71 -18.73 6.60 -0.08
C ALA A 71 -19.65 6.87 -1.31
N ARG A 72 -19.33 6.32 -2.49
CA ARG A 72 -20.08 6.45 -3.75
C ARG A 72 -20.33 5.09 -4.41
#